data_AF-A0A821VHB4-F1
#
_entry.id   AF-A0A821VHB4-F1
#
_cell.length_a   1.000
_cell.length_b   1.000
_cell.length_c   1.000
_cell.angle_alpha   90.00
_cell.angle_beta   90.00
_cell.angle_gamma   90.00
#
_symmetry.space_group_name_H-M   'P 1'
#
loop_
_entity.id
_entity.type
_entity.pdbx_description
1 polymer ?
#
loop_
_entity_poly.entity_id
_entity_poly.type
_entity_poly.pdbx_seq_one_letter_code
_entity_poly.pdbx_strand_id
1 'polypeptide(L)' 'IERLERLKERYTNMSLPSDHQRFLYGSFYSNPGFVVYFLCRLHPQFSLCLNGGRFDHSDRLFHSIVDTWKRLFIF' A
#
# COMPACT_ATOMS: atom_id res chain seq x y z
N ILE A 1 -5.45 12.02 13.13
CA ILE A 1 -6.78 12.65 13.03
C ILE A 1 -6.96 13.27 11.64
N GLU A 2 -6.02 14.11 11.17
CA GLU A 2 -6.06 14.75 9.84
C GLU A 2 -6.33 13.79 8.67
N ARG A 3 -5.63 12.64 8.59
CA ARG A 3 -5.80 11.66 7.52
C ARG A 3 -7.24 11.14 7.39
N LEU A 4 -7.86 10.76 8.52
CA LEU A 4 -9.21 10.20 8.54
C LEU A 4 -10.22 11.23 8.04
N GLU A 5 -10.07 12.49 8.43
CA GLU A 5 -10.96 13.57 7.98
C GLU A 5 -10.84 13.79 6.46
N ARG A 6 -9.62 13.79 5.91
CA ARG A 6 -9.42 13.85 4.44
C ARG A 6 -10.09 12.68 3.70
N LEU A 7 -10.03 11.48 4.28
CA LEU A 7 -10.68 10.30 3.69
C LEU A 7 -12.22 10.41 3.73
N LYS A 8 -12.79 10.90 4.85
CA LYS A 8 -14.23 11.14 4.97
C LYS A 8 -14.71 12.20 3.99
N GLU A 9 -13.98 13.31 3.84
CA GLU A 9 -14.30 14.36 2.87
C GLU A 9 -14.27 13.84 1.42
N ARG A 10 -13.25 13.06 1.07
CA ARG A 10 -13.19 12.39 -0.23
C ARG A 10 -14.36 11.43 -0.44
N TYR A 11 -14.73 10.68 0.60
CA TYR A 11 -15.86 9.75 0.57
C TYR A 11 -17.19 10.49 0.33
N THR A 12 -17.43 11.63 0.99
CA THR A 12 -18.66 12.41 0.80
C THR A 12 -18.74 13.03 -0.59
N ASN A 13 -17.61 13.50 -1.12
CA ASN A 13 -17.50 14.18 -2.42
C ASN A 13 -17.31 13.21 -3.61
N MET A 14 -17.29 11.89 -3.37
CA MET A 14 -17.07 10.90 -4.41
C MET A 14 -18.27 10.80 -5.34
N SER A 15 -18.13 11.31 -6.56
CA SER A 15 -19.08 11.10 -7.66
C SER A 15 -18.71 9.83 -8.40
N LEU A 16 -19.41 8.73 -8.13
CA LEU A 16 -19.23 7.45 -8.80
C LEU A 16 -20.41 7.16 -9.74
N PRO A 17 -20.16 6.38 -10.81
CA PRO A 17 -21.21 5.69 -11.55
C PRO A 17 -22.16 4.93 -10.61
N SER A 18 -23.44 4.76 -10.99
CA SER A 18 -24.48 4.18 -10.14
C SER A 18 -24.22 2.72 -9.72
N ASP A 19 -23.34 2.03 -10.43
CA ASP A 19 -22.90 0.66 -10.21
C ASP A 19 -21.70 0.53 -9.24
N HIS A 20 -21.21 1.62 -8.68
CA HIS A 20 -20.06 1.62 -7.76
C HIS A 20 -20.39 2.19 -6.39
N GLN A 21 -19.99 1.46 -5.34
CA GLN A 21 -20.09 1.92 -3.96
C GLN A 21 -18.91 2.81 -3.59
N ARG A 22 -19.19 3.82 -2.78
CA ARG A 22 -18.17 4.68 -2.18
C ARG A 22 -17.29 3.85 -1.24
N PHE A 23 -16.02 4.21 -1.15
CA PHE A 23 -15.04 3.51 -0.30
C PHE A 23 -14.19 4.51 0.46
N LEU A 24 -13.80 4.13 1.68
CA LEU A 24 -12.93 4.96 2.52
C LEU A 24 -11.45 4.70 2.22
N TYR A 25 -11.08 3.46 1.94
CA TYR A 25 -9.71 3.05 1.63
C TYR A 25 -9.67 2.43 0.24
N GLY A 26 -8.84 3.00 -0.65
CA GLY A 26 -8.62 2.44 -2.00
C GLY A 26 -7.58 1.31 -2.04
N SER A 27 -7.10 0.87 -0.88
CA SER A 27 -6.09 -0.18 -0.75
C SER A 27 -6.47 -1.12 0.39
N PHE A 28 -6.18 -2.39 0.19
CA PHE A 28 -6.39 -3.42 1.20
C PHE A 28 -5.25 -3.43 2.22
N TYR A 29 -5.59 -3.67 3.48
CA TYR A 29 -4.60 -3.87 4.54
C TYR A 29 -3.75 -5.13 4.35
N SER A 30 -4.28 -6.12 3.62
CA SER A 30 -3.59 -7.34 3.26
C SER A 30 -3.63 -7.53 1.76
N ASN A 31 -2.47 -7.70 1.14
CA ASN A 31 -2.33 -8.08 -0.25
C ASN A 31 -1.01 -8.85 -0.45
N PRO A 32 -0.89 -9.67 -1.51
CA PRO A 32 0.33 -10.44 -1.77
C PRO A 32 1.59 -9.59 -1.91
N GLY A 33 1.45 -8.35 -2.43
CA GLY A 33 2.57 -7.42 -2.57
C GLY A 33 3.18 -7.04 -1.22
N PHE A 34 2.37 -6.79 -0.20
CA PHE A 34 2.85 -6.52 1.16
C PHE A 34 3.53 -7.73 1.79
N VAL A 35 3.01 -8.94 1.56
CA VAL A 35 3.66 -10.17 2.02
C VAL A 35 5.06 -10.32 1.39
N VAL A 36 5.15 -10.15 0.07
CA VAL A 36 6.43 -10.20 -0.65
C VAL A 36 7.37 -9.07 -0.22
N TYR A 37 6.86 -7.88 0.07
CA TYR A 37 7.65 -6.76 0.58
C TYR A 37 8.35 -7.11 1.90
N PHE A 38 7.64 -7.69 2.88
CA PHE A 38 8.24 -8.08 4.16
C PHE A 38 9.16 -9.29 4.05
N LEU A 39 8.85 -10.24 3.15
CA LEU A 39 9.62 -11.47 2.96
C LEU A 39 10.77 -11.34 1.95
N CYS A 40 11.04 -10.15 1.41
CA CYS A 40 12.00 -9.94 0.32
C CYS A 40 13.41 -10.51 0.59
N ARG A 41 13.84 -10.58 1.86
CA ARG A 41 15.13 -11.15 2.29
C ARG A 41 15.10 -12.67 2.45
N LEU A 42 13.95 -13.26 2.80
CA LEU A 42 13.79 -14.70 2.98
C LEU A 42 13.45 -15.41 1.66
N HIS A 43 12.67 -14.75 0.81
CA HIS A 43 12.20 -15.28 -0.46
C HIS A 43 12.34 -14.25 -1.60
N PRO A 44 13.58 -13.88 -1.99
CA PRO A 44 13.84 -12.87 -3.01
C PRO A 44 13.25 -13.21 -4.39
N GLN A 45 13.07 -14.49 -4.70
CA GLN A 45 12.46 -14.96 -5.94
C GLN A 45 11.04 -14.41 -6.14
N PHE A 46 10.26 -14.23 -5.08
CA PHE A 46 8.91 -13.68 -5.20
C PHE A 46 8.94 -12.19 -5.54
N SER A 47 9.91 -11.44 -4.99
CA SER A 47 10.13 -10.04 -5.36
C SER A 47 10.57 -9.91 -6.82
N LEU A 48 11.43 -10.82 -7.31
CA LEU A 48 11.85 -10.82 -8.71
C LEU A 48 10.70 -11.17 -9.65
N CYS A 49 9.91 -12.21 -9.34
CA CYS A 49 8.73 -12.58 -10.15
C CYS A 49 7.72 -11.43 -10.26
N LEU A 50 7.46 -10.74 -9.14
CA LEU A 50 6.51 -9.62 -9.10
C LEU A 50 6.98 -8.41 -9.93
N ASN A 51 8.30 -8.19 -10.00
CA ASN A 51 8.89 -6.98 -10.59
C ASN A 51 9.61 -7.27 -11.93
N GLY A 52 9.16 -8.29 -12.69
CA GLY A 52 9.66 -8.56 -14.03
C GLY A 52 11.14 -8.98 -14.09
N GLY A 53 11.61 -9.69 -13.07
CA GLY A 53 12.97 -10.24 -12.99
C GLY A 53 14.02 -9.30 -12.40
N ARG A 54 13.62 -8.14 -11.86
CA ARG A 54 14.53 -7.18 -11.20
C ARG A 54 13.99 -6.81 -9.84
N PHE A 55 14.86 -6.35 -8.94
CA PHE A 55 14.39 -5.74 -7.70
C PHE A 55 13.80 -4.36 -7.97
N ASP A 56 12.85 -3.97 -7.12
CA ASP A 56 12.34 -2.60 -7.11
C ASP A 56 13.43 -1.61 -6.65
N HIS A 57 13.17 -0.31 -6.78
CA HIS A 57 14.04 0.74 -6.30
C HIS A 57 14.30 0.57 -4.79
N SER A 58 15.57 0.74 -4.39
CA SER A 58 16.04 0.66 -2.99
C SER A 58 15.10 1.32 -1.97
N ASP A 59 14.59 2.52 -2.28
CA ASP A 59 13.82 3.36 -1.37
C ASP A 59 12.38 2.84 -1.14
N ARG A 60 11.96 1.90 -1.99
CA ARG A 60 10.69 1.18 -1.92
C ARG A 60 10.82 -0.24 -1.38
N LEU A 61 12.04 -0.74 -1.18
CA LEU A 61 12.26 -2.04 -0.57
C LEU A 61 12.13 -1.97 0.96
N PHE A 62 11.82 -3.11 1.57
CA PHE A 62 11.73 -3.20 3.02
C PHE A 62 13.10 -3.10 3.66
N HIS A 63 13.38 -1.98 4.33
CA HIS A 63 14.67 -1.76 5.00
C HIS A 63 14.56 -1.51 6.52
N SER A 64 13.43 -1.00 7.03
CA SER A 64 13.29 -0.57 8.43
C SER A 64 11.84 -0.66 8.91
N ILE A 65 11.60 -1.33 10.04
CA ILE A 65 10.26 -1.44 10.65
C ILE A 65 9.74 -0.06 11.06
N VAL A 66 10.61 0.78 11.65
CA VAL A 66 10.23 2.12 12.12
C VAL A 66 9.79 2.99 10.96
N ASP A 67 10.52 2.95 9.84
CA ASP A 67 10.18 3.77 8.67
C ASP A 67 8.93 3.24 7.97
N THR A 68 8.76 1.91 7.87
CA THR A 68 7.52 1.31 7.37
C THR A 68 6.33 1.73 8.23
N TRP A 69 6.45 1.68 9.56
CA TRP A 69 5.38 2.11 10.47
C TRP A 69 5.03 3.58 10.28
N LYS A 70 6.04 4.48 10.22
CA LYS A 70 5.82 5.91 9.97
C LYS A 70 5.13 6.17 8.64
N ARG A 71 5.49 5.44 7.57
CA ARG A 71 4.85 5.57 6.25
C ARG A 71 3.34 5.28 6.30
N LEU A 72 2.88 4.38 7.17
CA LEU A 72 1.44 4.10 7.34
C LEU A 72 0.62 5.27 7.90
N PHE A 73 1.27 6.22 8.59
CA PHE A 73 0.60 7.42 9.12
C PHE A 73 0.69 8.63 8.20
N ILE A 74 1.70 8.66 7.31
CA ILE A 74 1.99 9.80 6.44
C ILE A 74 1.12 9.81 5.18
N PHE A 75 0.68 8.64 4.70
CA PHE A 75 -0.26 8.49 3.58
C PHE A 75 -1.66 8.14 4.10
#